data_AF-A0A410RJQ4-F1
#
_entry.id   AF-A0A410RJQ4-F1
#
_cell.length_a   1.000
_cell.length_b   1.000
_cell.length_c   1.000
_cell.angle_alpha   90.00
_cell.angle_beta   90.00
_cell.angle_gamma   90.00
#
_symmetry.space_group_name_H-M   'P 1'
#
loop_
_entity.id
_entity.type
_entity.pdbx_description
1 polymer ?
#
loop_
_entity_poly.entity_id
_entity_poly.type
_entity_poly.pdbx_seq_one_letter_code
_entity_poly.pdbx_strand_id
1 'polypeptide(L)'
;MNVRTRTQRLAPLLLGVMVGVLSQGCSYFGYYKYERPERIPPEEGARIRDPQTFQTTTELDGPTFAAFQVALKDFFPPGEKASGNHERLVRCLGRRDLFDVRIQKVNEDLYVIAFSANLARCEEMPPDAVVLDAGATYLIDGKGRILDIR
;
A
#
# COMPACT_ATOMS: atom_id res chain seq x y z
N MET A 1 57.06 13.82 -37.16
CA MET A 1 56.27 14.28 -35.99
C MET A 1 54.79 14.11 -36.31
N ASN A 2 54.13 13.04 -35.84
CA ASN A 2 52.77 12.65 -36.25
C ASN A 2 51.83 12.52 -35.03
N VAL A 3 51.64 13.61 -34.30
CA VAL A 3 50.86 13.65 -33.04
C VAL A 3 49.36 13.88 -33.29
N ARG A 4 48.97 14.34 -34.49
CA ARG A 4 47.62 14.85 -34.78
C ARG A 4 46.54 13.76 -35.02
N THR A 5 46.93 12.50 -35.21
CA THR A 5 45.99 11.43 -35.61
C THR A 5 45.44 10.60 -34.45
N ARG A 6 46.00 10.70 -33.23
CA ARG A 6 45.59 9.86 -32.08
C ARG A 6 44.38 10.43 -31.35
N THR A 7 44.29 11.76 -31.22
CA THR A 7 43.21 12.46 -30.50
C THR A 7 41.87 12.42 -31.23
N GLN A 8 41.86 12.33 -32.56
CA GLN A 8 40.62 12.24 -33.35
C GLN A 8 39.92 10.87 -33.24
N ARG A 9 40.64 9.80 -32.89
CA ARG A 9 40.05 8.46 -32.72
C ARG A 9 39.46 8.21 -31.33
N LEU A 10 39.82 9.03 -30.34
CA LEU A 10 39.33 8.91 -28.95
C LEU A 10 38.08 9.75 -28.66
N ALA A 11 37.86 10.81 -29.44
CA ALA A 11 36.66 11.65 -29.35
C ALA A 11 35.33 10.87 -29.51
N PRO A 12 35.15 9.95 -30.48
CA PRO A 12 33.89 9.21 -30.61
C PRO A 12 33.70 8.18 -29.48
N LEU A 13 34.80 7.65 -28.92
CA LEU A 13 34.78 6.74 -27.78
C LEU A 13 34.34 7.44 -26.49
N LEU A 14 34.84 8.65 -26.24
CA LEU A 14 34.44 9.45 -25.08
C LEU A 14 32.99 9.93 -25.19
N LEU A 15 32.51 10.25 -26.40
CA LEU A 15 31.11 10.61 -26.63
C LEU A 15 30.16 9.42 -26.36
N GLY A 16 30.54 8.22 -26.81
CA GLY A 16 29.76 7.00 -26.58
C GLY A 16 29.64 6.61 -25.11
N VAL A 17 30.69 6.81 -24.32
CA VAL A 17 30.67 6.56 -22.86
C VAL A 17 29.77 7.57 -22.15
N MET A 18 29.77 8.85 -22.54
CA MET A 18 28.92 9.86 -21.90
C MET A 18 27.42 9.60 -22.15
N VAL A 19 27.04 9.09 -23.34
CA VAL A 19 25.65 8.70 -23.63
C VAL A 19 25.23 7.45 -22.85
N GLY A 20 26.15 6.51 -22.59
CA GLY A 20 25.88 5.31 -21.80
C GLY A 20 25.71 5.55 -20.29
N VAL A 21 26.26 6.65 -19.75
CA VAL A 21 26.05 7.04 -18.34
C VAL A 21 24.70 7.75 -18.15
N LEU A 22 24.22 8.47 -19.18
CA LEU A 22 22.91 9.13 -19.14
C LEU A 22 21.72 8.15 -19.30
N SER A 23 21.96 6.91 -19.76
CA SER A 23 20.91 5.89 -19.95
C SER A 23 20.66 5.00 -18.72
N GLN A 24 21.29 5.26 -17.57
CA GLN A 24 21.01 4.55 -16.31
C GLN A 24 19.61 4.89 -15.70
N GLY A 25 18.77 5.64 -16.40
CA GLY A 25 17.42 6.03 -15.99
C GLY A 25 16.30 5.10 -16.47
N CYS A 26 16.45 3.77 -16.44
CA CYS A 26 15.36 2.84 -16.78
C CYS A 26 14.24 2.75 -15.72
N SER A 27 14.28 3.58 -14.67
CA SER A 27 13.24 3.63 -13.65
C SER A 27 12.18 4.72 -13.90
N TYR A 28 12.35 5.58 -14.91
CA TYR A 28 11.47 6.75 -15.10
C TYR A 28 10.08 6.40 -15.68
N PHE A 29 9.93 5.23 -16.31
CA PHE A 29 8.66 4.85 -16.95
C PHE A 29 7.63 4.19 -16.03
N GLY A 30 7.92 4.01 -14.74
CA GLY A 30 6.92 3.74 -13.71
C GLY A 30 5.90 2.65 -14.06
N TYR A 31 6.30 1.61 -14.82
CA TYR A 31 5.38 0.58 -15.30
C TYR A 31 5.02 -0.33 -14.13
N TYR A 32 4.12 0.14 -13.27
CA TYR A 32 3.50 -0.65 -12.23
C TYR A 32 2.51 -1.59 -12.91
N LYS A 33 2.89 -2.87 -13.04
CA LYS A 33 1.97 -3.90 -13.49
C LYS A 33 0.92 -4.10 -12.39
N TYR A 34 -0.19 -3.38 -12.50
CA TYR A 34 -1.33 -3.57 -11.62
C TYR A 34 -1.91 -4.98 -11.87
N GLU A 35 -1.66 -5.88 -10.94
CA GLU A 35 -2.30 -7.19 -10.92
C GLU A 35 -3.74 -7.00 -10.48
N ARG A 36 -4.68 -7.25 -11.40
CA ARG A 36 -6.11 -7.21 -11.04
C ARG A 36 -6.37 -8.33 -10.03
N PRO A 37 -7.17 -8.08 -8.99
CA PRO A 37 -7.67 -9.13 -8.14
C PRO A 37 -8.32 -10.24 -8.97
N GLU A 38 -8.16 -11.48 -8.51
CA GLU A 38 -8.83 -12.64 -9.09
C GLU A 38 -10.35 -12.42 -9.10
N ARG A 39 -10.99 -12.74 -10.21
CA ARG A 39 -12.45 -12.68 -10.35
C ARG A 39 -12.99 -14.09 -10.21
N ILE A 40 -14.00 -14.25 -9.36
CA ILE A 40 -14.71 -15.53 -9.24
C ILE A 40 -15.34 -15.95 -10.57
N PRO A 41 -15.46 -17.26 -10.84
CA PRO A 41 -16.15 -17.76 -12.02
C PRO A 41 -17.60 -17.27 -12.12
N PRO A 42 -18.14 -17.03 -13.33
CA PRO A 42 -19.46 -16.44 -13.51
C PRO A 42 -20.60 -17.32 -12.96
N GLU A 43 -20.47 -18.63 -13.02
CA GLU A 43 -21.42 -19.60 -12.48
C GLU A 43 -21.55 -19.53 -10.95
N GLU A 44 -20.45 -19.24 -10.24
CA GLU A 44 -20.46 -19.04 -8.79
C GLU A 44 -21.04 -17.66 -8.43
N GLY A 45 -20.63 -16.63 -9.16
CA GLY A 45 -21.06 -15.26 -8.92
C GLY A 45 -22.55 -15.01 -9.20
N ALA A 46 -23.19 -15.81 -10.05
CA ALA A 46 -24.62 -15.70 -10.33
C ALA A 46 -25.49 -15.92 -9.08
N ARG A 47 -25.04 -16.76 -8.13
CA ARG A 47 -25.78 -17.06 -6.89
C ARG A 47 -25.74 -15.93 -5.86
N ILE A 48 -24.75 -15.04 -5.94
CA ILE A 48 -24.50 -13.96 -4.96
C ILE A 48 -25.19 -12.64 -5.38
N ARG A 49 -25.72 -12.56 -6.61
CA ARG A 49 -26.38 -11.34 -7.13
C ARG A 49 -27.76 -11.08 -6.54
N ASP A 50 -28.31 -12.01 -5.78
CA ASP A 50 -29.59 -11.84 -5.10
C ASP A 50 -29.38 -11.00 -3.82
N PRO A 51 -29.99 -9.80 -3.70
CA PRO A 51 -29.92 -8.96 -2.50
C PRO A 51 -30.33 -9.68 -1.21
N GLN A 52 -31.11 -10.78 -1.31
CA GLN A 52 -31.50 -11.58 -0.15
C GLN A 52 -30.35 -12.40 0.46
N THR A 53 -29.22 -12.53 -0.23
CA THR A 53 -28.03 -13.23 0.28
C THR A 53 -27.17 -12.36 1.22
N PHE A 54 -27.45 -11.06 1.31
CA PHE A 54 -26.67 -10.14 2.13
C PHE A 54 -27.00 -10.28 3.61
N GLN A 55 -26.01 -10.62 4.43
CA GLN A 55 -26.18 -10.74 5.89
C GLN A 55 -26.15 -9.38 6.60
N THR A 56 -25.37 -8.43 6.07
CA THR A 56 -25.20 -7.08 6.62
C THR A 56 -24.69 -6.16 5.52
N THR A 57 -25.13 -4.91 5.57
CA THR A 57 -24.68 -3.85 4.66
C THR A 57 -24.08 -2.73 5.48
N THR A 58 -22.85 -2.36 5.14
CA THR A 58 -22.20 -1.15 5.64
C THR A 58 -22.08 -0.18 4.48
N GLU A 59 -22.76 0.96 4.56
CA GLU A 59 -22.70 2.00 3.55
C GLU A 59 -21.65 3.05 3.93
N LEU A 60 -20.82 3.45 2.97
CA LEU A 60 -19.88 4.55 3.10
C LEU A 60 -20.22 5.59 2.04
N ASP A 61 -20.44 6.84 2.44
CA ASP A 61 -20.57 7.94 1.48
C ASP A 61 -19.23 8.16 0.74
N GLY A 62 -19.29 8.81 -0.42
CA GLY A 62 -18.11 9.04 -1.26
C GLY A 62 -16.93 9.70 -0.52
N PRO A 63 -17.16 10.80 0.22
CA PRO A 63 -16.12 11.44 1.05
C PRO A 63 -15.53 10.51 2.12
N THR A 64 -16.37 9.75 2.82
CA THR A 64 -15.93 8.79 3.84
C THR A 64 -15.06 7.69 3.22
N PHE A 65 -15.46 7.19 2.05
CA PHE A 65 -14.68 6.20 1.30
C PHE A 65 -13.34 6.76 0.83
N ALA A 66 -13.30 8.02 0.38
CA ALA A 66 -12.06 8.68 -0.01
C ALA A 66 -11.11 8.86 1.18
N ALA A 67 -11.62 9.31 2.34
CA ALA A 67 -10.84 9.41 3.57
C ALA A 67 -10.29 8.04 4.01
N PHE A 68 -11.12 7.00 3.97
CA PHE A 68 -10.68 5.64 4.26
C PHE A 68 -9.54 5.18 3.33
N GLN A 69 -9.61 5.46 2.02
CA GLN A 69 -8.52 5.10 1.10
C GLN A 69 -7.20 5.79 1.45
N VAL A 70 -7.23 7.04 1.89
CA VAL A 70 -6.02 7.76 2.32
C VAL A 70 -5.42 7.08 3.55
N ALA A 71 -6.24 6.82 4.58
CA ALA A 71 -5.79 6.11 5.78
C ALA A 71 -5.22 4.72 5.44
N LEU A 72 -5.90 3.97 4.57
CA LEU A 72 -5.50 2.63 4.17
C LEU A 72 -4.17 2.61 3.42
N LYS A 73 -3.94 3.59 2.54
CA LYS A 73 -2.70 3.69 1.77
C LYS A 73 -1.52 4.05 2.65
N ASP A 74 -1.74 4.86 3.68
CA ASP A 74 -0.70 5.21 4.65
C ASP A 74 -0.41 4.05 5.60
N PHE A 75 -1.46 3.40 6.13
CA PHE A 75 -1.32 2.28 7.07
C PHE A 75 -0.78 1.00 6.41
N PHE A 76 -1.16 0.72 5.16
CA PHE A 76 -0.64 -0.40 4.37
C PHE A 76 -0.09 0.05 3.01
N PRO A 77 1.13 0.63 2.98
CA PRO A 77 1.72 1.11 1.75
C PRO A 77 1.86 0.00 0.70
N PRO A 78 1.56 0.29 -0.57
CA PRO A 78 1.59 -0.72 -1.62
C PRO A 78 3.00 -1.25 -1.84
N GLY A 79 3.17 -2.57 -1.74
CA GLY A 79 4.46 -3.24 -1.96
C GLY A 79 5.39 -3.23 -0.75
N GLU A 80 5.01 -2.57 0.35
CA GLU A 80 5.76 -2.62 1.59
C GLU A 80 5.49 -3.95 2.32
N LYS A 81 6.55 -4.54 2.86
CA LYS A 81 6.47 -5.78 3.64
C LYS A 81 6.68 -5.42 5.11
N ALA A 82 5.86 -5.99 5.97
CA ALA A 82 6.08 -5.91 7.41
C ALA A 82 7.50 -6.42 7.74
N SER A 83 8.15 -5.76 8.70
CA SER A 83 9.48 -6.11 9.19
C SER A 83 9.50 -6.12 10.71
N GLY A 84 10.43 -6.86 11.29
CA GLY A 84 10.52 -7.01 12.74
C GLY A 84 11.33 -8.23 13.14
N ASN A 85 11.63 -8.32 14.45
CA ASN A 85 12.52 -9.36 14.98
C ASN A 85 11.84 -10.73 15.12
N HIS A 86 10.51 -10.78 15.08
CA HIS A 86 9.73 -12.01 15.26
C HIS A 86 9.00 -12.38 13.97
N GLU A 87 9.54 -13.33 13.21
CA GLU A 87 9.01 -13.72 11.90
C GLU A 87 7.52 -14.11 11.95
N ARG A 88 7.10 -14.82 13.00
CA ARG A 88 5.68 -15.22 13.18
C ARG A 88 4.77 -14.01 13.37
N LEU A 89 5.20 -13.05 14.19
CA LEU A 89 4.44 -11.82 14.43
C LEU A 89 4.39 -10.95 13.18
N VAL A 90 5.50 -10.83 12.46
CA VAL A 90 5.59 -10.10 11.19
C VAL A 90 4.65 -10.72 10.15
N ARG A 91 4.61 -12.06 10.06
CA ARG A 91 3.70 -12.76 9.17
C ARG A 91 2.23 -12.52 9.56
N CYS A 92 1.93 -12.48 10.85
CA CYS A 92 0.57 -12.25 11.32
C CYS A 92 0.12 -10.80 11.10
N LEU A 93 0.90 -9.81 11.54
CA LEU A 93 0.57 -8.38 11.39
C LEU A 93 0.71 -7.87 9.95
N GLY A 94 1.40 -8.60 9.08
CA GLY A 94 1.44 -8.30 7.65
C GLY A 94 0.14 -8.64 6.91
N ARG A 95 -0.80 -9.35 7.54
CA ARG A 95 -2.09 -9.73 6.97
C ARG A 95 -3.13 -8.64 7.19
N ARG A 96 -3.76 -8.18 6.11
CA ARG A 96 -4.80 -7.12 6.16
C ARG A 96 -6.10 -7.56 6.83
N ASP A 97 -6.46 -8.83 6.70
CA ASP A 97 -7.69 -9.42 7.27
C ASP A 97 -7.64 -9.53 8.81
N LEU A 98 -6.48 -9.28 9.41
CA LEU A 98 -6.31 -9.21 10.85
C LEU A 98 -6.81 -7.90 11.47
N PHE A 99 -6.92 -6.83 10.69
CA PHE A 99 -7.25 -5.52 11.21
C PHE A 99 -8.74 -5.24 11.03
N ASP A 100 -9.39 -4.91 12.14
CA ASP A 100 -10.74 -4.36 12.12
C ASP A 100 -10.64 -2.84 11.93
N VAL A 101 -11.54 -2.28 11.13
CA VAL A 101 -11.57 -0.84 10.80
C VAL A 101 -12.82 -0.21 11.37
N ARG A 102 -12.65 0.89 12.11
CA ARG A 102 -13.75 1.72 12.59
C ARG A 102 -13.67 3.09 11.95
N ILE A 103 -14.77 3.50 11.33
CA ILE A 103 -14.89 4.77 10.62
C ILE A 103 -15.93 5.63 11.36
N GLN A 104 -15.57 6.87 11.68
CA GLN A 104 -16.47 7.84 12.27
C GLN A 104 -16.42 9.14 11.46
N LYS A 105 -17.58 9.60 11.00
CA LYS A 105 -17.75 10.93 10.42
C LYS A 105 -18.05 11.90 11.56
N VAL A 106 -17.08 12.75 11.91
CA VAL A 106 -17.23 13.73 12.99
C VAL A 106 -18.08 14.91 12.50
N ASN A 107 -17.84 15.34 11.27
CA ASN A 107 -18.66 16.30 10.53
C ASN A 107 -18.41 16.11 9.01
N GLU A 108 -18.96 16.98 8.16
CA GLU A 108 -18.82 16.88 6.70
C GLU A 108 -17.37 16.93 6.18
N ASP A 109 -16.46 17.54 6.96
CA ASP A 109 -15.07 17.76 6.58
C ASP A 109 -14.07 17.08 7.51
N LEU A 110 -14.51 16.16 8.37
CA LEU A 110 -13.64 15.52 9.36
C LEU A 110 -14.03 14.06 9.61
N TYR A 111 -13.06 13.18 9.38
CA TYR A 111 -13.21 11.73 9.44
C TYR A 111 -12.16 11.14 10.37
N VAL A 112 -12.57 10.22 11.22
CA VAL A 112 -11.67 9.45 12.10
C VAL A 112 -11.69 7.99 11.66
N ILE A 113 -10.53 7.48 11.24
CA ILE A 113 -10.35 6.11 10.77
C ILE A 113 -9.40 5.39 11.73
N ALA A 114 -9.88 4.37 12.43
CA ALA A 114 -9.08 3.60 13.36
C ALA A 114 -8.88 2.17 12.85
N PHE A 115 -7.63 1.72 12.81
CA PHE A 115 -7.23 0.35 12.58
C PHE A 115 -6.87 -0.30 13.91
N SER A 116 -7.39 -1.51 14.15
CA SER A 116 -7.09 -2.26 15.36
C SER A 116 -6.82 -3.71 15.02
N ALA A 117 -5.64 -4.21 15.40
CA ALA A 117 -5.28 -5.60 15.20
C ALA A 117 -6.12 -6.53 16.08
N ASN A 118 -6.78 -7.49 15.45
CA ASN A 118 -7.48 -8.55 16.15
C ASN A 118 -6.54 -9.75 16.34
N LEU A 119 -5.78 -9.72 17.44
CA LEU A 119 -4.76 -10.72 17.74
C LEU A 119 -5.34 -12.14 17.95
N ALA A 120 -6.64 -12.27 18.23
CA ALA A 120 -7.29 -13.57 18.29
C ALA A 120 -7.33 -14.29 16.93
N ARG A 121 -7.12 -13.57 15.82
CA ARG A 121 -6.96 -14.13 14.47
C ARG A 121 -5.52 -14.58 14.18
N CYS A 122 -4.57 -14.34 15.09
CA CYS A 122 -3.23 -14.94 15.03
C CYS A 122 -3.27 -16.34 15.66
N GLU A 123 -3.09 -17.37 14.84
CA GLU A 123 -3.06 -18.77 15.31
C GLU A 123 -1.85 -19.07 16.22
N GLU A 124 -0.76 -18.32 16.11
CA GLU A 124 0.46 -18.51 16.90
C GLU A 124 1.10 -17.19 17.32
N MET A 125 0.69 -16.65 18.46
CA MET A 125 1.35 -15.49 19.07
C MET A 125 2.56 -15.95 19.91
N PRO A 126 3.76 -15.37 19.75
CA PRO A 126 4.89 -15.70 20.60
C PRO A 126 4.57 -15.39 22.07
N PRO A 127 4.92 -16.27 23.03
CA PRO A 127 4.59 -16.10 24.45
C PRO A 127 5.28 -14.89 25.10
N ASP A 128 6.33 -14.36 24.47
CA ASP A 128 7.10 -13.17 24.83
C ASP A 128 6.73 -11.92 24.02
N ALA A 129 5.82 -12.04 23.04
CA ALA A 129 5.39 -10.92 22.22
C ALA A 129 4.41 -10.03 22.97
N VAL A 130 4.92 -8.98 23.60
CA VAL A 130 4.09 -7.84 24.04
C VAL A 130 3.93 -6.92 22.84
N VAL A 131 2.71 -6.86 22.31
CA VAL A 131 2.37 -5.97 21.21
C VAL A 131 1.77 -4.70 21.80
N LEU A 132 2.61 -3.67 21.92
CA LEU A 132 2.19 -2.32 22.25
C LEU A 132 1.89 -1.62 20.92
N ASP A 133 0.70 -1.05 20.78
CA ASP A 133 0.27 -0.25 19.62
C ASP A 133 0.15 -1.01 18.27
N ALA A 134 -0.58 -2.14 18.24
CA ALA A 134 -0.96 -2.78 16.96
C ALA A 134 -2.18 -2.15 16.30
N GLY A 135 -2.04 -0.88 15.94
CA GLY A 135 -3.08 -0.12 15.27
C GLY A 135 -2.62 1.31 15.01
N ALA A 136 -3.51 2.08 14.42
CA ALA A 136 -3.35 3.52 14.28
C ALA A 136 -4.72 4.17 14.10
N THR A 137 -4.88 5.36 14.66
CA THR A 137 -6.04 6.22 14.49
C THR A 137 -5.66 7.45 13.69
N TYR A 138 -6.28 7.58 12.53
CA TYR A 138 -6.09 8.67 11.60
C TYR A 138 -7.20 9.71 11.75
N LEU A 139 -6.81 10.98 11.76
CA LEU A 139 -7.72 12.10 11.59
C LEU A 139 -7.54 12.67 10.19
N ILE A 140 -8.60 12.70 9.37
CA ILE A 140 -8.54 13.07 7.96
C ILE A 140 -9.56 14.17 7.67
N ASP A 141 -9.15 15.20 6.94
CA ASP A 141 -10.05 16.27 6.53
C ASP A 141 -10.88 15.94 5.27
N GLY A 142 -11.87 16.77 4.94
CA GLY A 142 -12.73 16.62 3.75
C GLY A 142 -11.98 16.72 2.41
N LYS A 143 -10.70 17.10 2.43
CA LYS A 143 -9.83 17.14 1.24
C LYS A 143 -8.95 15.89 1.13
N GLY A 144 -9.09 14.93 2.05
CA GLY A 144 -8.29 13.70 2.08
C GLY A 144 -6.87 13.93 2.60
N ARG A 145 -6.64 14.92 3.48
CA ARG A 145 -5.34 15.16 4.10
C ARG A 145 -5.31 14.61 5.51
N ILE A 146 -4.22 13.95 5.88
CA ILE A 146 -4.00 13.46 7.24
C ILE A 146 -3.65 14.67 8.12
N LEU A 147 -4.48 14.93 9.13
CA LEU A 147 -4.27 15.98 10.13
C LEU A 147 -3.47 15.47 11.32
N ASP A 148 -3.68 14.21 11.71
CA ASP A 148 -3.06 13.59 12.88
C ASP A 148 -3.06 12.05 12.77
N ILE A 149 -2.10 11.41 13.42
CA ILE A 149 -1.97 9.94 13.54
C ILE A 149 -1.64 9.62 15.00
N ARG A 150 -2.38 8.68 15.60
CA ARG A 150 -2.20 8.24 16.99
C ARG A 150 -2.19 6.74 17.13
#